data_AF-A0AAV9KR74-F1
#
_entry.id   AF-A0AAV9KR74-F1
#
_cell.length_a   1.000
_cell.length_b   1.000
_cell.length_c   1.000
_cell.angle_alpha   90.00
_cell.angle_beta   90.00
_cell.angle_gamma   90.00
#
_symmetry.space_group_name_H-M   'P 1'
#
loop_
_entity.id
_entity.type
_entity.pdbx_description
1 polymer ?
#
loop_
_entity_poly.entity_id
_entity_poly.type
_entity_poly.pdbx_seq_one_letter_code
_entity_poly.pdbx_strand_id
1 'polypeptide(L)'
;MQGVIYLVARKKFLLQFNLPGIDRVGSADFILDNREKFLSMYSNSVDSVKSQLPIIQKELKYFQGVVEQQDGLQHFATKTTRLVFEVEHMVDACKKKDVPDWCLFIWILNIGEDIRMLMAEVAEIHNEILSSPNKLTSFVQLVLKGFVRIFGVASSQFATKQRINEEIVGFEDVKDELIGKLKGGSSGLDVISIVGMAGLGKTTLANKLYSDKSVVSYFDIHAHCCVSQEYTRKDLLLAILCDITDERAKLGRETENELADKLRKLLLRKRYLLLIDDVWETSAWDDLKLCFPDDKNGSRIILTTRQYEVASHAKHDSDPHKLRFLYSDESWMLLNKKVFNNESCPLILRDVGQEIVRKCGGLPLSIILVAGIFTRMKKEKHCWEQVATNLGPNIQDQMEGTLDLSYQNLPPYLKPCFLYLGVFPEDGEIQVSKLTWLWIAEGFIKPHTGKILEEITENYLENLVGRNLVMVDKRSFDGRIKTCRIHDLVHEFCRKKAKLENILQRING
;
A
#
# COMPACT_ATOMS: atom_id res chain seq x y z
N MET A 1 -4.85 9.22 -19.99
CA MET A 1 -4.41 10.63 -20.19
C MET A 1 -5.12 11.57 -19.22
N GLN A 2 -6.35 11.25 -18.79
CA GLN A 2 -7.15 12.09 -17.91
C GLN A 2 -6.60 12.09 -16.47
N GLY A 3 -6.30 10.94 -15.84
CA GLY A 3 -5.72 10.92 -14.48
C GLY A 3 -4.37 11.67 -14.36
N VAL A 4 -3.57 11.69 -15.42
CA VAL A 4 -2.31 12.47 -15.51
C VAL A 4 -2.60 13.97 -15.58
N ILE A 5 -3.60 14.42 -16.33
CA ILE A 5 -4.03 15.83 -16.39
C ILE A 5 -4.44 16.32 -15.00
N TYR A 6 -5.15 15.49 -14.22
CA TYR A 6 -5.49 15.82 -12.83
C TYR A 6 -4.26 15.95 -11.93
N LEU A 7 -3.38 14.95 -11.94
CA LEU A 7 -2.17 14.97 -11.10
C LEU A 7 -1.25 16.14 -11.48
N VAL A 8 -1.11 16.47 -12.76
CA VAL A 8 -0.33 17.62 -13.24
C VAL A 8 -0.99 18.94 -12.86
N ALA A 9 -2.31 19.09 -13.05
CA ALA A 9 -3.03 20.31 -12.69
C ALA A 9 -2.94 20.61 -11.18
N ARG A 10 -3.14 19.58 -10.36
CA ARG A 10 -3.03 19.71 -8.91
C ARG A 10 -1.58 19.93 -8.45
N LYS A 11 -0.62 19.18 -8.98
CA LYS A 11 0.82 19.37 -8.67
C LYS A 11 1.30 20.76 -9.07
N LYS A 12 0.85 21.30 -10.21
CA LYS A 12 1.16 22.67 -10.65
C LYS A 12 0.66 23.71 -9.66
N PHE A 13 -0.55 23.57 -9.13
CA PHE A 13 -1.07 24.43 -8.06
C PHE A 13 -0.21 24.31 -6.79
N LEU A 14 0.08 23.08 -6.35
CA LEU A 14 0.88 22.84 -5.15
C LEU A 14 2.31 23.40 -5.24
N LEU A 15 2.91 23.42 -6.44
CA LEU A 15 4.21 24.02 -6.71
C LEU A 15 4.17 25.56 -6.69
N GLN A 16 3.08 26.18 -7.14
CA GLN A 16 2.90 27.63 -7.09
C GLN A 16 2.76 28.15 -5.65
N PHE A 17 2.27 27.31 -4.73
CA PHE A 17 2.12 27.65 -3.31
C PHE A 17 3.42 27.52 -2.48
N ASN A 18 4.47 26.87 -3.03
CA ASN A 18 5.76 26.68 -2.35
C ASN A 18 6.74 27.87 -2.47
N LEU A 19 6.33 29.01 -3.05
CA LEU A 19 7.15 30.23 -3.09
C LEU A 19 6.88 31.09 -1.84
N PRO A 20 7.92 31.57 -1.12
CA PRO A 20 7.75 32.30 0.12
C PRO A 20 7.25 33.72 -0.17
N GLY A 21 6.02 34.01 0.25
CA GLY A 21 5.52 35.38 0.32
C GLY A 21 4.06 35.54 -0.10
N ILE A 22 3.11 35.06 0.70
CA ILE A 22 1.75 35.59 0.71
C ILE A 22 1.24 35.64 2.16
N ASP A 23 1.57 36.72 2.87
CA ASP A 23 0.82 37.18 4.04
C ASP A 23 -0.50 37.81 3.55
N ARG A 24 -1.48 36.96 3.22
CA ARG A 24 -2.88 37.40 3.09
C ARG A 24 -3.77 36.31 3.65
N VAL A 25 -4.37 36.58 4.81
CA VAL A 25 -5.46 35.79 5.37
C VAL A 25 -6.64 35.86 4.38
N GLY A 26 -6.81 34.82 3.57
CA GLY A 26 -7.97 34.65 2.70
C GLY A 26 -9.18 34.31 3.57
N SER A 27 -10.23 35.13 3.53
CA SER A 27 -11.42 34.89 4.33
C SER A 27 -12.25 33.78 3.67
N ALA A 28 -12.72 32.83 4.49
CA ALA A 28 -13.68 31.81 4.08
C ALA A 28 -14.99 32.39 3.47
N ASP A 29 -15.18 33.71 3.57
CA ASP A 29 -16.33 34.44 3.01
C ASP A 29 -16.23 34.61 1.48
N PHE A 30 -15.03 34.58 0.87
CA PHE A 30 -14.87 34.61 -0.60
C PHE A 30 -15.55 33.43 -1.31
N ILE A 31 -15.57 32.28 -0.63
CA ILE A 31 -16.20 31.06 -1.14
C ILE A 31 -17.74 31.19 -1.11
N LEU A 32 -18.30 31.97 -0.16
CA LEU A 32 -19.74 32.25 -0.09
C LEU A 32 -20.17 33.20 -1.21
N ASP A 33 -19.38 34.25 -1.50
CA ASP A 33 -19.70 35.26 -2.52
C ASP A 33 -19.66 34.71 -3.95
N ASN A 34 -18.92 33.62 -4.19
CA ASN A 34 -18.81 32.99 -5.51
C ASN A 34 -19.71 31.75 -5.69
N ARG A 35 -20.48 31.38 -4.67
CA ARG A 35 -21.33 30.17 -4.62
C ARG A 35 -22.37 30.11 -5.74
N GLU A 36 -23.19 31.14 -5.88
CA GLU A 36 -24.27 31.14 -6.88
C GLU A 36 -23.73 31.20 -8.31
N LYS A 37 -22.59 31.89 -8.52
CA LYS A 37 -21.89 31.94 -9.81
C LYS A 37 -21.22 30.62 -10.18
N PHE A 38 -20.70 29.87 -9.21
CA PHE A 38 -20.11 28.55 -9.44
C PHE A 38 -21.21 27.50 -9.74
N LEU A 39 -22.31 27.54 -8.99
CA LEU A 39 -23.47 26.66 -9.19
C LEU A 39 -24.19 26.93 -10.53
N SER A 40 -24.21 28.18 -11.00
CA SER A 40 -24.84 28.53 -12.28
C SER A 40 -24.00 28.12 -13.51
N MET A 41 -22.67 28.02 -13.38
CA MET A 41 -21.79 27.57 -14.47
C MET A 41 -21.86 26.06 -14.75
N TYR A 42 -22.46 25.27 -13.84
CA TYR A 42 -22.55 23.80 -13.89
C TYR A 42 -24.00 23.29 -13.95
N SER A 43 -24.83 23.83 -14.85
CA SER A 43 -26.21 23.35 -15.02
C SER A 43 -26.26 21.83 -15.34
N ASN A 44 -25.22 21.27 -15.96
CA ASN A 44 -25.18 19.90 -16.48
C ASN A 44 -24.25 18.93 -15.73
N SER A 45 -23.67 19.31 -14.57
CA SER A 45 -22.88 18.39 -13.73
C SER A 45 -23.70 17.80 -12.59
N VAL A 46 -23.38 16.53 -12.30
CA VAL A 46 -23.95 15.59 -11.35
C VAL A 46 -24.31 16.25 -10.01
N ASP A 47 -25.56 16.09 -9.58
CA ASP A 47 -26.13 16.63 -8.33
C ASP A 47 -25.27 16.36 -7.08
N SER A 48 -24.44 15.32 -7.12
CA SER A 48 -23.43 15.00 -6.12
C SER A 48 -22.45 16.15 -5.84
N VAL A 49 -21.92 16.86 -6.84
CA VAL A 49 -20.95 17.96 -6.62
C VAL A 49 -21.60 19.17 -5.96
N LYS A 50 -22.80 19.51 -6.44
CA LYS A 50 -23.61 20.61 -5.92
C LYS A 50 -23.97 20.38 -4.45
N SER A 51 -24.15 19.11 -4.05
CA SER A 51 -24.44 18.73 -2.67
C SER A 51 -23.22 18.76 -1.73
N GLN A 52 -22.00 18.56 -2.24
CA GLN A 52 -20.78 18.41 -1.43
C GLN A 52 -20.08 19.74 -1.13
N LEU A 53 -20.13 20.70 -2.06
CA LEU A 53 -19.45 21.99 -1.89
C LEU A 53 -19.92 22.80 -0.66
N PRO A 54 -21.22 22.88 -0.34
CA PRO A 54 -21.69 23.57 0.88
C PRO A 54 -21.24 22.88 2.18
N ILE A 55 -20.97 21.57 2.12
CA ILE A 55 -20.55 20.76 3.27
C ILE A 55 -19.07 21.04 3.57
N ILE A 56 -18.21 20.94 2.54
CA ILE A 56 -16.78 21.26 2.63
C ILE A 56 -16.58 22.71 3.12
N GLN A 57 -17.39 23.64 2.65
CA GLN A 57 -17.38 25.04 3.09
C GLN A 57 -17.69 25.21 4.58
N LYS A 58 -18.76 24.56 5.05
CA LYS A 58 -19.18 24.64 6.45
C LYS A 58 -18.12 24.06 7.38
N GLU A 59 -17.47 22.99 6.95
CA GLU A 59 -16.44 22.30 7.72
C GLU A 59 -15.13 23.06 7.76
N LEU A 60 -14.65 23.58 6.63
CA LEU A 60 -13.46 24.44 6.59
C LEU A 60 -13.65 25.68 7.47
N LYS A 61 -14.82 26.33 7.40
CA LYS A 61 -15.12 27.53 8.22
C LYS A 61 -15.13 27.22 9.71
N TYR A 62 -15.74 26.10 10.10
CA TYR A 62 -15.76 25.70 11.51
C TYR A 62 -14.37 25.27 11.99
N PHE A 63 -13.64 24.49 11.19
CA PHE A 63 -12.29 24.01 11.52
C PHE A 63 -11.31 25.17 11.65
N GLN A 64 -11.37 26.15 10.74
CA GLN A 64 -10.60 27.39 10.84
C GLN A 64 -10.90 28.14 12.15
N GLY A 65 -12.17 28.28 12.52
CA GLY A 65 -12.56 28.89 13.80
C GLY A 65 -12.06 28.14 15.04
N VAL A 66 -11.93 26.81 14.99
CA VAL A 66 -11.36 26.00 16.08
C VAL A 66 -9.85 26.17 16.16
N VAL A 67 -9.18 26.15 15.02
CA VAL A 67 -7.72 26.27 14.91
C VAL A 67 -7.24 27.67 15.32
N GLU A 68 -8.01 28.71 15.04
CA GLU A 68 -7.72 30.10 15.42
C GLU A 68 -7.95 30.38 16.92
N GLN A 69 -8.76 29.56 17.62
CA GLN A 69 -9.12 29.78 19.03
C GLN A 69 -8.30 28.97 20.04
N GLN A 70 -7.50 27.98 19.60
CA GLN A 70 -6.71 27.13 20.50
C GLN A 70 -5.20 27.27 20.29
N ASP A 71 -4.49 27.68 21.34
CA ASP A 71 -3.03 27.64 21.42
C ASP A 71 -2.54 26.19 21.32
N GLY A 72 -1.72 25.90 20.29
CA GLY A 72 -1.17 24.55 20.00
C GLY A 72 -1.60 23.94 18.66
N LEU A 73 -2.61 24.50 17.98
CA LEU A 73 -3.08 24.02 16.67
C LEU A 73 -2.57 24.84 15.46
N GLN A 74 -1.62 25.76 15.66
CA GLN A 74 -1.08 26.63 14.60
C GLN A 74 -0.51 25.88 13.39
N HIS A 75 0.04 24.68 13.58
CA HIS A 75 0.50 23.83 12.47
C HIS A 75 -0.64 23.37 11.54
N PHE A 76 -1.86 23.20 12.08
CA PHE A 76 -3.06 22.92 11.29
C PHE A 76 -3.55 24.15 10.55
N ALA A 77 -3.31 25.36 11.08
CA ALA A 77 -3.70 26.61 10.42
C ALA A 77 -3.08 26.71 9.02
N THR A 78 -1.79 26.39 8.89
CA THR A 78 -1.10 26.38 7.58
C THR A 78 -1.70 25.35 6.61
N LYS A 79 -2.04 24.15 7.10
CA LYS A 79 -2.65 23.09 6.27
C LYS A 79 -4.09 23.43 5.86
N THR A 80 -4.89 24.01 6.77
CA THR A 80 -6.25 24.48 6.50
C THR A 80 -6.25 25.65 5.52
N THR A 81 -5.38 26.64 5.73
CA THR A 81 -5.22 27.78 4.83
C THR A 81 -4.85 27.33 3.43
N ARG A 82 -3.95 26.35 3.29
CA ARG A 82 -3.62 25.73 2.00
C ARG A 82 -4.86 25.12 1.32
N LEU A 83 -5.70 24.39 2.05
CA LEU A 83 -6.91 23.78 1.50
C LEU A 83 -7.95 24.83 1.09
N VAL A 84 -8.08 25.94 1.84
CA VAL A 84 -8.93 27.08 1.46
C VAL A 84 -8.45 27.66 0.13
N PHE A 85 -7.15 27.94 -0.01
CA PHE A 85 -6.58 28.43 -1.27
C PHE A 85 -6.72 27.41 -2.42
N GLU A 86 -6.65 26.12 -2.13
CA GLU A 86 -6.86 25.07 -3.12
C GLU A 86 -8.29 25.05 -3.65
N VAL A 87 -9.28 25.25 -2.77
CA VAL A 87 -10.69 25.43 -3.15
C VAL A 87 -10.87 26.71 -3.96
N GLU A 88 -10.26 27.83 -3.55
CA GLU A 88 -10.32 29.09 -4.30
C GLU A 88 -9.73 28.95 -5.70
N HIS A 89 -8.56 28.34 -5.83
CA HIS A 89 -7.93 28.08 -7.11
C HIS A 89 -8.77 27.14 -7.98
N MET A 90 -9.37 26.10 -7.40
CA MET A 90 -10.29 25.22 -8.11
C MET A 90 -11.52 25.99 -8.62
N VAL A 91 -12.05 26.93 -7.83
CA VAL A 91 -13.16 27.82 -8.21
C VAL A 91 -12.76 28.76 -9.35
N ASP A 92 -11.55 29.30 -9.32
CA ASP A 92 -11.04 30.18 -10.38
C ASP A 92 -10.67 29.43 -11.66
N ALA A 93 -10.07 28.24 -11.56
CA ALA A 93 -9.80 27.35 -12.69
C ALA A 93 -11.12 26.94 -13.38
N CYS A 94 -12.18 26.75 -12.60
CA CYS A 94 -13.54 26.57 -13.08
C CYS A 94 -14.04 27.79 -13.86
N LYS A 95 -13.93 29.02 -13.31
CA LYS A 95 -14.40 30.24 -14.00
C LYS A 95 -13.73 30.44 -15.34
N LYS A 96 -12.44 30.09 -15.43
CA LYS A 96 -11.62 30.23 -16.64
C LYS A 96 -11.79 29.08 -17.63
N LYS A 97 -12.44 27.97 -17.22
CA LYS A 97 -12.50 26.69 -17.96
C LYS A 97 -11.10 26.15 -18.32
N ASP A 98 -10.11 26.43 -17.47
CA ASP A 98 -8.72 26.02 -17.68
C ASP A 98 -8.51 24.51 -17.49
N VAL A 99 -9.48 23.84 -16.84
CA VAL A 99 -9.42 22.45 -16.41
C VAL A 99 -10.74 21.74 -16.76
N PRO A 100 -10.72 20.51 -17.29
CA PRO A 100 -11.95 19.76 -17.58
C PRO A 100 -12.81 19.48 -16.34
N ASP A 101 -14.13 19.43 -16.50
CA ASP A 101 -15.10 19.21 -15.42
C ASP A 101 -14.82 17.96 -14.57
N TRP A 102 -14.42 16.85 -15.22
CA TRP A 102 -14.06 15.60 -14.52
C TRP A 102 -12.80 15.76 -13.64
N CYS A 103 -11.90 16.67 -13.99
CA CYS A 103 -10.69 16.94 -13.21
C CYS A 103 -11.00 17.80 -11.99
N LEU A 104 -11.90 18.79 -12.12
CA LEU A 104 -12.41 19.58 -11.00
C LEU A 104 -13.21 18.69 -10.02
N PHE A 105 -13.93 17.70 -10.54
CA PHE A 105 -14.61 16.68 -9.74
C PHE A 105 -13.66 15.82 -8.90
N ILE A 106 -12.57 15.34 -9.49
CA ILE A 106 -11.56 14.58 -8.74
C ILE A 106 -10.84 15.49 -7.74
N TRP A 107 -10.61 16.76 -8.10
CA TRP A 107 -9.98 17.73 -7.22
C TRP A 107 -10.78 17.99 -5.94
N ILE A 108 -12.09 18.23 -6.05
CA ILE A 108 -12.95 18.47 -4.89
C ILE A 108 -13.05 17.24 -3.97
N LEU A 109 -13.04 16.01 -4.51
CA LEU A 109 -13.05 14.79 -3.71
C LEU A 109 -11.76 14.63 -2.90
N ASN A 110 -10.60 14.93 -3.51
CA ASN A 110 -9.34 14.85 -2.78
C ASN A 110 -9.20 15.94 -1.72
N ILE A 111 -9.74 17.14 -1.96
CA ILE A 111 -9.83 18.18 -0.91
C ILE A 111 -10.68 17.65 0.25
N GLY A 112 -11.81 16.99 -0.04
CA GLY A 112 -12.62 16.33 0.98
C GLY A 112 -11.83 15.30 1.80
N GLU A 113 -11.04 14.44 1.15
CA GLU A 113 -10.15 13.46 1.84
C GLU A 113 -9.09 14.13 2.72
N ASP A 114 -8.46 15.19 2.22
CA ASP A 114 -7.44 15.91 2.96
C ASP A 114 -8.04 16.56 4.22
N ILE A 115 -9.27 17.07 4.12
CA ILE A 115 -10.02 17.56 5.29
C ILE A 115 -10.30 16.40 6.26
N ARG A 116 -10.68 15.20 5.79
CA ARG A 116 -10.88 14.03 6.67
C ARG A 116 -9.61 13.64 7.42
N MET A 117 -8.47 13.61 6.75
CA MET A 117 -7.18 13.28 7.37
C MET A 117 -6.79 14.34 8.41
N LEU A 118 -6.96 15.63 8.10
CA LEU A 118 -6.69 16.71 9.07
C LEU A 118 -7.61 16.67 10.28
N MET A 119 -8.89 16.37 10.08
CA MET A 119 -9.85 16.24 11.18
C MET A 119 -9.54 15.03 12.05
N ALA A 120 -9.07 13.92 11.47
CA ALA A 120 -8.59 12.77 12.24
C ALA A 120 -7.35 13.11 13.06
N GLU A 121 -6.36 13.79 12.46
CA GLU A 121 -5.15 14.27 13.15
C GLU A 121 -5.49 15.21 14.33
N VAL A 122 -6.45 16.13 14.16
CA VAL A 122 -6.89 17.03 15.24
C VAL A 122 -7.70 16.30 16.31
N ALA A 123 -8.55 15.34 15.94
CA ALA A 123 -9.30 14.54 16.90
C ALA A 123 -8.39 13.69 17.78
N GLU A 124 -7.32 13.13 17.22
CA GLU A 124 -6.28 12.40 17.98
C GLU A 124 -5.57 13.33 18.97
N ILE A 125 -5.16 14.52 18.53
CA ILE A 125 -4.47 15.50 19.39
C ILE A 125 -5.40 16.07 20.48
N HIS A 126 -6.67 16.30 20.17
CA HIS A 126 -7.61 16.84 21.15
C HIS A 126 -7.92 15.84 22.28
N ASN A 127 -7.93 14.54 21.98
CA ASN A 127 -8.06 13.49 22.98
C ASN A 127 -6.85 13.40 23.93
N GLU A 128 -5.68 13.92 23.52
CA GLU A 128 -4.46 13.93 24.33
C GLU A 128 -4.30 15.19 25.21
N ILE A 129 -4.92 16.33 24.86
CA ILE A 129 -4.61 17.64 25.49
C ILE A 129 -5.56 18.06 26.63
N LEU A 130 -6.82 17.60 26.70
CA LEU A 130 -7.79 18.16 27.67
C LEU A 130 -8.64 17.10 28.40
N SER A 131 -8.44 16.99 29.71
CA SER A 131 -9.32 16.31 30.67
C SER A 131 -10.67 17.04 30.91
N SER A 132 -11.24 17.71 29.89
CA SER A 132 -12.53 18.42 29.99
C SER A 132 -13.45 18.09 28.81
N PRO A 133 -14.55 17.32 28.97
CA PRO A 133 -14.99 16.40 27.91
C PRO A 133 -16.12 16.88 26.99
N ASN A 134 -16.60 18.12 27.06
CA ASN A 134 -18.01 18.34 26.66
C ASN A 134 -18.30 19.20 25.40
N LYS A 135 -17.35 20.00 24.87
CA LYS A 135 -17.66 20.91 23.72
C LYS A 135 -17.09 20.46 22.37
N LEU A 136 -15.86 19.96 22.29
CA LEU A 136 -15.31 19.49 21.01
C LEU A 136 -15.75 18.06 20.68
N THR A 137 -15.88 17.19 21.70
CA THR A 137 -16.33 15.80 21.56
C THR A 137 -17.71 15.68 20.93
N SER A 138 -18.62 16.60 21.28
CA SER A 138 -19.97 16.65 20.71
C SER A 138 -19.95 17.11 19.24
N PHE A 139 -19.04 18.03 18.88
CA PHE A 139 -18.85 18.44 17.50
C PHE A 139 -18.19 17.36 16.64
N VAL A 140 -17.09 16.75 17.11
CA VAL A 140 -16.44 15.60 16.45
C VAL A 140 -17.44 14.45 16.28
N GLN A 141 -18.28 14.16 17.28
CA GLN A 141 -19.37 13.19 17.14
C GLN A 141 -20.46 13.62 16.17
N LEU A 142 -20.83 14.90 16.11
CA LEU A 142 -21.86 15.41 15.19
C LEU A 142 -21.36 15.39 13.73
N VAL A 143 -20.09 15.72 13.52
CA VAL A 143 -19.41 15.65 12.21
C VAL A 143 -19.22 14.20 11.79
N LEU A 144 -18.72 13.33 12.67
CA LEU A 144 -18.63 11.88 12.40
C LEU A 144 -20.02 11.29 12.13
N LYS A 145 -21.06 11.64 12.89
CA LYS A 145 -22.44 11.16 12.64
C LYS A 145 -23.03 11.72 11.35
N GLY A 146 -22.72 12.97 10.99
CA GLY A 146 -23.09 13.57 9.71
C GLY A 146 -22.44 12.83 8.54
N PHE A 147 -21.13 12.62 8.59
CA PHE A 147 -20.37 11.91 7.55
C PHE A 147 -20.68 10.42 7.44
N VAL A 148 -20.85 9.71 8.56
CA VAL A 148 -21.21 8.28 8.61
C VAL A 148 -22.59 8.04 7.98
N ARG A 149 -23.55 8.96 8.15
CA ARG A 149 -24.85 8.91 7.46
C ARG A 149 -24.75 9.16 5.95
N ILE A 150 -23.76 9.95 5.50
CA ILE A 150 -23.63 10.41 4.11
C ILE A 150 -22.86 9.41 3.23
N PHE A 151 -21.87 8.70 3.78
CA PHE A 151 -21.02 7.77 3.01
C PHE A 151 -21.31 6.28 3.26
N GLY A 152 -22.25 5.93 4.13
CA GLY A 152 -22.55 4.51 4.43
C GLY A 152 -21.35 3.73 4.96
N VAL A 153 -20.32 4.41 5.48
CA VAL A 153 -19.16 3.78 6.10
C VAL A 153 -19.48 3.69 7.58
N ALA A 154 -19.87 2.50 8.02
CA ALA A 154 -19.91 2.16 9.43
C ALA A 154 -18.57 2.55 10.08
N SER A 155 -18.65 3.26 11.20
CA SER A 155 -17.52 3.66 12.02
C SER A 155 -16.59 2.46 12.22
N SER A 156 -15.39 2.52 11.64
CA SER A 156 -14.38 1.47 11.75
C SER A 156 -13.75 1.53 13.13
N GLN A 157 -14.40 0.94 14.12
CA GLN A 157 -13.72 0.51 15.33
C GLN A 157 -12.80 -0.65 14.95
N PHE A 158 -11.48 -0.45 15.06
CA PHE A 158 -10.42 -1.47 14.98
C PHE A 158 -10.30 -2.27 13.66
N ALA A 159 -9.71 -1.68 12.63
CA ALA A 159 -9.05 -2.51 11.61
C ALA A 159 -7.79 -3.13 12.25
N THR A 160 -7.94 -4.32 12.83
CA THR A 160 -6.81 -5.17 13.24
C THR A 160 -5.86 -5.27 12.06
N LYS A 161 -4.56 -5.03 12.29
CA LYS A 161 -3.46 -5.17 11.31
C LYS A 161 -3.24 -6.65 10.94
N GLN A 162 -4.30 -7.36 10.56
CA GLN A 162 -4.21 -8.73 10.05
C GLN A 162 -3.80 -8.65 8.59
N ARG A 163 -2.49 -8.68 8.32
CA ARG A 163 -2.02 -9.23 7.05
C ARG A 163 -2.70 -10.60 6.91
N ILE A 164 -3.39 -10.84 5.80
CA ILE A 164 -4.03 -12.12 5.53
C ILE A 164 -2.94 -13.18 5.73
N ASN A 165 -3.16 -14.09 6.69
CA ASN A 165 -2.20 -15.13 7.04
C ASN A 165 -2.16 -16.12 5.86
N GLU A 166 -1.33 -15.83 4.86
CA GLU A 166 -1.07 -16.77 3.79
C GLU A 166 -0.32 -17.97 4.38
N GLU A 167 -0.94 -19.14 4.32
CA GLU A 167 -0.32 -20.38 4.74
C GLU A 167 0.75 -20.75 3.70
N ILE A 168 2.03 -20.58 4.10
CA ILE A 168 3.20 -20.98 3.32
C ILE A 168 3.13 -22.48 3.01
N VAL A 169 3.59 -22.81 1.81
CA VAL A 169 3.79 -24.17 1.33
C VAL A 169 5.26 -24.32 1.00
N GLY A 170 5.91 -25.32 1.60
CA GLY A 170 7.35 -25.54 1.45
C GLY A 170 8.17 -24.70 2.41
N PHE A 171 9.47 -24.97 2.44
CA PHE A 171 10.41 -24.33 3.37
C PHE A 171 10.14 -24.63 4.85
N GLU A 172 9.40 -25.68 5.20
CA GLU A 172 9.18 -26.06 6.60
C GLU A 172 10.51 -26.37 7.31
N ASP A 173 11.41 -27.07 6.62
CA ASP A 173 12.79 -27.34 7.05
C ASP A 173 13.56 -26.04 7.34
N VAL A 174 13.53 -25.10 6.39
CA VAL A 174 14.20 -23.81 6.51
C VAL A 174 13.59 -22.97 7.63
N LYS A 175 12.26 -22.98 7.75
CA LYS A 175 11.54 -22.26 8.80
C LYS A 175 11.99 -22.73 10.18
N ASP A 176 12.03 -24.04 10.40
CA ASP A 176 12.41 -24.61 11.69
C ASP A 176 13.89 -24.31 12.02
N GLU A 177 14.79 -24.37 11.03
CA GLU A 177 16.19 -23.95 11.18
C GLU A 177 16.29 -22.48 11.63
N LEU A 178 15.58 -21.57 10.94
CA LEU A 178 15.63 -20.15 11.23
C LEU A 178 14.97 -19.79 12.57
N ILE A 179 13.90 -20.48 12.98
CA ILE A 179 13.34 -20.37 14.33
C ILE A 179 14.40 -20.75 15.38
N GLY A 180 15.16 -21.81 15.12
CA GLY A 180 16.29 -22.22 15.96
C GLY A 180 17.31 -21.10 16.15
N LYS A 181 17.68 -20.40 15.06
CA LYS A 181 18.61 -19.26 15.11
C LYS A 181 18.03 -18.02 15.80
N LEU A 182 16.72 -17.78 15.65
CA LEU A 182 16.05 -16.65 16.29
C LEU A 182 15.97 -16.83 17.81
N LYS A 183 15.73 -18.04 18.29
CA LYS A 183 15.54 -18.31 19.73
C LYS A 183 16.81 -18.78 20.43
N GLY A 184 17.76 -19.35 19.68
CA GLY A 184 19.05 -19.83 20.16
C GLY A 184 20.21 -18.93 19.72
N GLY A 185 21.44 -19.46 19.81
CA GLY A 185 22.66 -18.75 19.41
C GLY A 185 23.32 -17.95 20.53
N SER A 186 24.16 -16.98 20.16
CA SER A 186 24.87 -16.12 21.12
C SER A 186 23.87 -15.22 21.87
N SER A 187 24.30 -14.72 23.04
CA SER A 187 23.52 -13.72 23.76
C SER A 187 23.60 -12.33 23.09
N GLY A 188 24.52 -12.12 22.13
CA GLY A 188 24.62 -10.87 21.40
C GLY A 188 23.46 -10.61 20.45
N LEU A 189 23.34 -9.36 20.01
CA LEU A 189 22.55 -8.99 18.84
C LEU A 189 23.07 -9.78 17.62
N ASP A 190 22.14 -10.41 16.90
CA ASP A 190 22.45 -11.12 15.66
C ASP A 190 21.46 -10.74 14.55
N VAL A 191 21.94 -10.86 13.30
CA VAL A 191 21.18 -10.55 12.09
C VAL A 191 20.99 -11.83 11.28
N ILE A 192 19.75 -12.28 11.22
CA ILE A 192 19.33 -13.45 10.46
C ILE A 192 18.91 -13.00 9.06
N SER A 193 19.89 -12.96 8.15
CA SER A 193 19.69 -12.52 6.77
C SER A 193 19.14 -13.65 5.88
N ILE A 194 18.07 -13.39 5.13
CA ILE A 194 17.49 -14.27 4.11
C ILE A 194 17.76 -13.65 2.73
N VAL A 195 18.55 -14.34 1.91
CA VAL A 195 19.04 -13.84 0.63
C VAL A 195 18.54 -14.70 -0.52
N GLY A 196 18.17 -14.05 -1.63
CA GLY A 196 17.71 -14.77 -2.82
C GLY A 196 17.07 -13.85 -3.86
N MET A 197 16.87 -14.37 -5.07
CA MET A 197 16.28 -13.59 -6.17
C MET A 197 14.84 -13.13 -5.87
N ALA A 198 14.34 -12.22 -6.71
CA ALA A 198 12.96 -11.75 -6.65
C ALA A 198 11.96 -12.90 -6.88
N GLY A 199 10.81 -12.88 -6.21
CA GLY A 199 9.78 -13.93 -6.34
C GLY A 199 10.09 -15.27 -5.65
N LEU A 200 11.24 -15.40 -4.96
CA LEU A 200 11.64 -16.62 -4.26
C LEU A 200 10.93 -16.85 -2.90
N GLY A 201 10.14 -15.88 -2.44
CA GLY A 201 9.36 -16.00 -1.20
C GLY A 201 10.08 -15.54 0.08
N LYS A 202 11.16 -14.74 -0.04
CA LYS A 202 11.91 -14.20 1.12
C LYS A 202 11.02 -13.47 2.13
N THR A 203 10.30 -12.45 1.66
CA THR A 203 9.36 -11.66 2.45
C THR A 203 8.27 -12.55 3.05
N THR A 204 7.77 -13.54 2.31
CA THR A 204 6.78 -14.49 2.81
C THR A 204 7.34 -15.29 3.99
N LEU A 205 8.50 -15.91 3.83
CA LEU A 205 9.17 -16.68 4.88
C LEU A 205 9.50 -15.82 6.10
N ALA A 206 10.05 -14.62 5.88
CA ALA A 206 10.38 -13.67 6.94
C ALA A 206 9.15 -13.25 7.75
N ASN A 207 8.03 -12.95 7.09
CA ASN A 207 6.77 -12.65 7.76
C ASN A 207 6.24 -13.84 8.56
N LYS A 208 6.43 -15.07 8.06
CA LYS A 208 6.01 -16.29 8.76
C LYS A 208 6.85 -16.55 10.01
N LEU A 209 8.15 -16.28 9.97
CA LEU A 209 9.03 -16.33 11.14
C LEU A 209 8.63 -15.24 12.15
N TYR A 210 8.46 -14.01 11.68
CA TYR A 210 8.10 -12.86 12.50
C TYR A 210 6.75 -13.02 13.20
N SER A 211 5.79 -13.70 12.56
CA SER A 211 4.44 -13.95 13.10
C SER A 211 4.30 -15.33 13.77
N ASP A 212 5.37 -16.13 13.86
CA ASP A 212 5.30 -17.44 14.50
C ASP A 212 5.08 -17.28 16.01
N LYS A 213 4.06 -17.93 16.55
CA LYS A 213 3.67 -17.78 17.97
C LYS A 213 4.83 -18.05 18.93
N SER A 214 5.67 -19.03 18.60
CA SER A 214 6.79 -19.43 19.45
C SER A 214 7.96 -18.43 19.41
N VAL A 215 8.07 -17.68 18.31
CA VAL A 215 9.01 -16.57 18.13
C VAL A 215 8.45 -15.34 18.84
N VAL A 216 7.20 -14.97 18.57
CA VAL A 216 6.54 -13.80 19.15
C VAL A 216 6.57 -13.82 20.68
N SER A 217 6.33 -14.98 21.30
CA SER A 217 6.38 -15.10 22.77
C SER A 217 7.78 -14.95 23.38
N TYR A 218 8.84 -14.98 22.57
CA TYR A 218 10.23 -14.98 23.03
C TYR A 218 10.81 -13.57 23.17
N PHE A 219 10.27 -12.58 22.45
CA PHE A 219 10.75 -11.19 22.42
C PHE A 219 9.76 -10.24 23.10
N ASP A 220 10.28 -9.17 23.70
CA ASP A 220 9.49 -8.13 24.38
C ASP A 220 8.94 -7.10 23.40
N ILE A 221 9.71 -6.79 22.35
CA ILE A 221 9.40 -5.75 21.35
C ILE A 221 9.45 -6.38 19.96
N HIS A 222 8.49 -6.00 19.13
CA HIS A 222 8.39 -6.40 17.74
C HIS A 222 8.16 -5.17 16.89
N ALA A 223 8.93 -5.01 15.82
CA ALA A 223 8.65 -4.01 14.82
C ALA A 223 9.07 -4.48 13.44
N HIS A 224 8.46 -3.92 12.40
CA HIS A 224 8.89 -4.16 11.04
C HIS A 224 8.93 -2.89 10.21
N CYS A 225 9.82 -2.87 9.22
CA CYS A 225 9.82 -1.89 8.16
C CYS A 225 10.18 -2.57 6.83
N CYS A 226 9.74 -1.95 5.74
CA CYS A 226 10.11 -2.33 4.38
C CYS A 226 10.94 -1.20 3.80
N VAL A 227 12.08 -1.52 3.19
CA VAL A 227 12.97 -0.55 2.57
C VAL A 227 12.63 -0.45 1.09
N SER A 228 12.00 0.65 0.68
CA SER A 228 11.80 0.96 -0.74
C SER A 228 13.12 1.34 -1.41
N GLN A 229 13.21 1.20 -2.75
CA GLN A 229 14.38 1.66 -3.51
C GLN A 229 14.68 3.15 -3.29
N GLU A 230 13.64 3.97 -3.28
CA GLU A 230 13.70 5.36 -2.84
C GLU A 230 13.25 5.40 -1.38
N TYR A 231 14.17 5.56 -0.43
CA TYR A 231 13.86 5.66 1.00
C TYR A 231 14.47 6.93 1.62
N THR A 232 13.90 7.37 2.73
CA THR A 232 14.56 8.33 3.63
C THR A 232 14.79 7.65 4.98
N ARG A 233 15.89 8.02 5.65
CA ARG A 233 16.19 7.50 7.00
C ARG A 233 15.06 7.82 7.97
N LYS A 234 14.47 9.03 7.87
CA LYS A 234 13.29 9.42 8.65
C LYS A 234 12.13 8.43 8.49
N ASP A 235 11.78 8.06 7.25
CA ASP A 235 10.63 7.19 6.99
C ASP A 235 10.84 5.78 7.55
N LEU A 236 12.07 5.25 7.46
CA LEU A 236 12.40 3.95 8.04
C LEU A 236 12.30 3.96 9.58
N LEU A 237 12.84 5.00 10.22
CA LEU A 237 12.74 5.17 11.68
C LEU A 237 11.29 5.32 12.13
N LEU A 238 10.50 6.11 11.41
CA LEU A 238 9.07 6.28 11.68
C LEU A 238 8.33 4.95 11.52
N ALA A 239 8.60 4.17 10.47
CA ALA A 239 7.96 2.88 10.26
C ALA A 239 8.20 1.92 11.44
N ILE A 240 9.44 1.82 11.91
CA ILE A 240 9.80 0.99 13.08
C ILE A 240 9.14 1.53 14.36
N LEU A 241 9.24 2.84 14.62
CA LEU A 241 8.71 3.44 15.85
C LEU A 241 7.18 3.34 15.93
N CYS A 242 6.48 3.54 14.81
CA CYS A 242 5.01 3.47 14.74
C CYS A 242 4.46 2.04 14.87
N ASP A 243 5.33 1.03 14.93
CA ASP A 243 5.00 -0.34 15.27
C ASP A 243 5.19 -0.63 16.77
N ILE A 244 6.11 0.10 17.41
CA ILE A 244 6.42 -0.03 18.84
C ILE A 244 5.51 0.88 19.67
N THR A 245 5.11 2.04 19.14
CA THR A 245 4.33 3.07 19.82
C THR A 245 3.11 3.49 19.03
N ASP A 246 2.07 3.93 19.75
CA ASP A 246 0.85 4.48 19.17
C ASP A 246 0.94 6.00 18.86
N GLU A 247 2.10 6.64 19.11
CA GLU A 247 2.30 8.10 19.03
C GLU A 247 2.62 8.63 17.61
N ARG A 248 1.94 8.16 16.55
CA ARG A 248 2.30 8.49 15.14
C ARG A 248 2.39 10.00 14.86
N ALA A 249 1.42 10.78 15.36
CA ALA A 249 1.33 12.21 15.12
C ALA A 249 2.48 13.02 15.75
N LYS A 250 2.99 12.55 16.89
CA LYS A 250 4.11 13.18 17.62
C LYS A 250 5.44 12.86 16.94
N LEU A 251 5.63 11.61 16.54
CA LEU A 251 6.84 11.15 15.85
C LEU A 251 7.10 11.89 14.53
N GLY A 252 6.05 12.20 13.76
CA GLY A 252 6.21 12.90 12.48
C GLY A 252 6.90 14.28 12.57
N ARG A 253 6.81 14.93 13.74
CA ARG A 253 7.39 16.27 13.99
C ARG A 253 8.85 16.21 14.47
N GLU A 254 9.30 15.05 14.94
CA GLU A 254 10.66 14.84 15.44
C GLU A 254 11.66 14.81 14.27
N THR A 255 12.90 15.23 14.55
CA THR A 255 14.04 15.14 13.62
C THR A 255 14.54 13.69 13.53
N GLU A 256 15.32 13.37 12.49
CA GLU A 256 15.87 12.02 12.31
C GLU A 256 16.71 11.55 13.51
N ASN A 257 17.50 12.45 14.09
CA ASN A 257 18.35 12.11 15.24
C ASN A 257 17.51 11.89 16.51
N GLU A 258 16.46 12.68 16.72
CA GLU A 258 15.53 12.48 17.84
C GLU A 258 14.80 11.15 17.73
N LEU A 259 14.34 10.80 16.51
CA LEU A 259 13.72 9.50 16.23
C LEU A 259 14.70 8.34 16.48
N ALA A 260 15.93 8.45 15.99
CA ALA A 260 16.98 7.44 16.21
C ALA A 260 17.27 7.24 17.70
N ASP A 261 17.42 8.34 18.46
CA ASP A 261 17.64 8.30 19.90
C ASP A 261 16.45 7.70 20.65
N LYS A 262 15.22 8.03 20.24
CA LYS A 262 13.99 7.50 20.83
C LYS A 262 13.86 6.00 20.57
N LEU A 263 14.12 5.56 19.35
CA LEU A 263 14.14 4.14 18.99
C LEU A 263 15.17 3.39 19.84
N ARG A 264 16.40 3.89 19.91
CA ARG A 264 17.46 3.28 20.71
C ARG A 264 17.08 3.17 22.19
N LYS A 265 16.48 4.22 22.77
CA LYS A 265 16.03 4.23 24.17
C LYS A 265 14.91 3.21 24.44
N LEU A 266 13.98 3.03 23.50
CA LEU A 266 12.90 2.05 23.60
C LEU A 266 13.41 0.61 23.53
N LEU A 267 14.41 0.36 22.67
CA LEU A 267 15.00 -0.97 22.51
C LEU A 267 15.96 -1.33 23.66
N LEU A 268 16.52 -0.34 24.35
CA LEU A 268 17.49 -0.56 25.43
C LEU A 268 16.90 -1.42 26.56
N ARG A 269 17.66 -2.44 26.97
CA ARG A 269 17.32 -3.44 28.01
C ARG A 269 16.08 -4.28 27.70
N LYS A 270 15.59 -4.25 26.46
CA LYS A 270 14.47 -5.08 25.97
C LYS A 270 14.98 -6.06 24.94
N ARG A 271 14.46 -7.28 24.95
CA ARG A 271 14.78 -8.24 23.91
C ARG A 271 13.88 -7.94 22.72
N TYR A 272 14.43 -7.47 21.61
CA TYR A 272 13.64 -7.07 20.45
C TYR A 272 13.83 -8.00 19.25
N LEU A 273 12.77 -8.12 18.45
CA LEU A 273 12.78 -8.71 17.12
C LEU A 273 12.39 -7.64 16.10
N LEU A 274 13.30 -7.30 15.20
CA LEU A 274 13.01 -6.38 14.10
C LEU A 274 12.99 -7.15 12.77
N LEU A 275 12.01 -6.87 11.93
CA LEU A 275 11.98 -7.33 10.53
C LEU A 275 12.26 -6.15 9.60
N ILE A 276 13.42 -6.17 8.94
CA ILE A 276 13.81 -5.18 7.94
C ILE A 276 13.75 -5.86 6.56
N ASP A 277 12.69 -5.56 5.83
CA ASP A 277 12.34 -6.25 4.58
C ASP A 277 12.84 -5.48 3.35
N ASP A 278 13.32 -6.24 2.35
CA ASP A 278 13.79 -5.84 1.03
C ASP A 278 14.88 -4.76 1.02
N VAL A 279 15.98 -4.97 1.77
CA VAL A 279 17.11 -4.02 1.80
C VAL A 279 17.89 -4.08 0.48
N TRP A 280 17.91 -2.95 -0.25
CA TRP A 280 18.55 -2.85 -1.57
C TRP A 280 20.06 -2.56 -1.49
N GLU A 281 20.50 -1.67 -0.60
CA GLU A 281 21.89 -1.21 -0.53
C GLU A 281 22.44 -1.28 0.90
N THR A 282 23.77 -1.33 1.04
CA THR A 282 24.45 -1.36 2.35
C THR A 282 24.25 -0.07 3.15
N SER A 283 24.06 1.06 2.45
CA SER A 283 23.76 2.38 3.01
C SER A 283 22.50 2.36 3.89
N ALA A 284 21.44 1.69 3.44
CA ALA A 284 20.20 1.56 4.21
C ALA A 284 20.38 0.82 5.54
N TRP A 285 21.25 -0.20 5.55
CA TRP A 285 21.63 -0.87 6.79
C TRP A 285 22.49 0.04 7.68
N ASP A 286 23.46 0.75 7.11
CA ASP A 286 24.33 1.68 7.83
C ASP A 286 23.56 2.82 8.52
N ASP A 287 22.49 3.30 7.88
CA ASP A 287 21.59 4.33 8.42
C ASP A 287 20.83 3.89 9.68
N LEU A 288 20.58 2.59 9.80
CA LEU A 288 19.75 2.01 10.87
C LEU A 288 20.57 1.34 11.98
N LYS A 289 21.68 0.67 11.65
CA LYS A 289 22.39 -0.24 12.58
C LYS A 289 22.78 0.41 13.91
N LEU A 290 23.12 1.71 13.92
CA LEU A 290 23.50 2.43 15.13
C LEU A 290 22.33 2.70 16.09
N CYS A 291 21.09 2.52 15.63
CA CYS A 291 19.88 2.65 16.43
C CYS A 291 19.58 1.39 17.25
N PHE A 292 20.25 0.26 16.96
CA PHE A 292 19.96 -1.04 17.54
C PHE A 292 20.98 -1.39 18.63
N PRO A 293 20.63 -1.27 19.93
CA PRO A 293 21.56 -1.57 21.02
C PRO A 293 21.79 -3.07 21.17
N ASP A 294 23.05 -3.47 21.41
CA ASP A 294 23.41 -4.84 21.77
C ASP A 294 23.62 -4.97 23.28
N ASP A 295 22.54 -5.21 24.01
CA ASP A 295 22.56 -5.40 25.47
C ASP A 295 22.86 -6.85 25.89
N LYS A 296 23.39 -7.67 24.96
CA LYS A 296 23.69 -9.10 25.19
C LYS A 296 22.50 -9.89 25.77
N ASN A 297 21.29 -9.57 25.31
CA ASN A 297 20.04 -10.17 25.78
C ASN A 297 19.36 -11.11 24.76
N GLY A 298 20.04 -11.41 23.64
CA GLY A 298 19.55 -12.27 22.56
C GLY A 298 18.60 -11.57 21.59
N SER A 299 18.70 -10.26 21.41
CA SER A 299 17.92 -9.54 20.39
C SER A 299 18.27 -9.98 18.98
N ARG A 300 17.30 -9.93 18.06
CA ARG A 300 17.45 -10.44 16.69
C ARG A 300 16.88 -9.46 15.68
N ILE A 301 17.51 -9.44 14.51
CA ILE A 301 16.99 -8.74 13.33
C ILE A 301 16.85 -9.75 12.20
N ILE A 302 15.66 -9.86 11.62
CA ILE A 302 15.44 -10.57 10.36
C ILE A 302 15.66 -9.55 9.24
N LEU A 303 16.57 -9.83 8.33
CA LEU A 303 16.84 -8.99 7.18
C LEU A 303 16.54 -9.78 5.90
N THR A 304 15.74 -9.24 4.99
CA THR A 304 15.59 -9.83 3.65
C THR A 304 16.27 -8.95 2.61
N THR A 305 16.95 -9.57 1.65
CA THR A 305 17.60 -8.84 0.55
C THR A 305 17.78 -9.73 -0.67
N ARG A 306 17.92 -9.10 -1.83
CA ARG A 306 18.32 -9.76 -3.09
C ARG A 306 19.83 -9.83 -3.23
N GLN A 307 20.55 -8.93 -2.57
CA GLN A 307 21.98 -8.76 -2.75
C GLN A 307 22.74 -9.47 -1.64
N TYR A 308 23.57 -10.44 -2.01
CA TYR A 308 24.41 -11.14 -1.03
C TYR A 308 25.37 -10.20 -0.31
N GLU A 309 25.88 -9.17 -1.00
CA GLU A 309 26.74 -8.13 -0.44
C GLU A 309 26.09 -7.42 0.76
N VAL A 310 24.80 -7.05 0.65
CA VAL A 310 24.05 -6.40 1.73
C VAL A 310 23.96 -7.31 2.97
N ALA A 311 23.61 -8.57 2.76
CA ALA A 311 23.52 -9.53 3.86
C ALA A 311 24.88 -9.85 4.48
N SER A 312 25.94 -9.90 3.67
CA SER A 312 27.31 -10.09 4.15
C SER A 312 27.81 -8.88 4.93
N HIS A 313 27.44 -7.66 4.53
CA HIS A 313 27.75 -6.41 5.23
C HIS A 313 26.98 -6.27 6.55
N ALA A 314 25.73 -6.72 6.58
CA ALA A 314 24.90 -6.75 7.78
C ALA A 314 25.19 -7.94 8.70
N LYS A 315 26.10 -8.84 8.31
CA LYS A 315 26.43 -10.04 9.08
C LYS A 315 26.96 -9.67 10.46
N HIS A 316 26.37 -10.31 11.48
CA HIS A 316 26.91 -10.34 12.84
C HIS A 316 27.48 -11.72 13.13
N ASP A 317 26.71 -12.62 13.75
CA ASP A 317 27.16 -13.98 14.10
C ASP A 317 26.70 -15.01 13.06
N SER A 318 25.43 -14.93 12.64
CA SER A 318 24.85 -15.87 11.69
C SER A 318 25.26 -15.59 10.24
N ASP A 319 25.62 -16.65 9.51
CA ASP A 319 25.83 -16.55 8.06
C ASP A 319 24.52 -16.26 7.31
N PRO A 320 24.57 -15.44 6.23
CA PRO A 320 23.43 -15.22 5.37
C PRO A 320 22.82 -16.52 4.83
N HIS A 321 21.54 -16.73 5.08
CA HIS A 321 20.80 -17.89 4.58
C HIS A 321 20.39 -17.65 3.12
N LYS A 322 21.07 -18.32 2.19
CA LYS A 322 20.67 -18.34 0.77
C LYS A 322 19.43 -19.21 0.61
N LEU A 323 18.28 -18.56 0.42
CA LEU A 323 17.02 -19.25 0.24
C LEU A 323 17.07 -20.10 -1.03
N ARG A 324 16.72 -21.38 -0.91
CA ARG A 324 16.65 -22.31 -2.03
C ARG A 324 15.37 -22.11 -2.85
N PHE A 325 15.34 -22.66 -4.05
CA PHE A 325 14.08 -22.87 -4.78
C PHE A 325 13.24 -23.94 -4.08
N LEU A 326 11.95 -23.96 -4.39
CA LEU A 326 11.07 -25.04 -3.95
C LEU A 326 11.48 -26.35 -4.64
N TYR A 327 11.45 -27.44 -3.87
CA TYR A 327 11.55 -28.78 -4.43
C TYR A 327 10.34 -29.09 -5.31
N SER A 328 10.46 -30.11 -6.16
CA SER A 328 9.38 -30.49 -7.09
C SER A 328 8.06 -30.78 -6.35
N ASP A 329 8.13 -31.45 -5.21
CA ASP A 329 6.95 -31.82 -4.42
C ASP A 329 6.32 -30.60 -3.75
N GLU A 330 7.11 -29.70 -3.18
CA GLU A 330 6.64 -28.43 -2.60
C GLU A 330 6.00 -27.55 -3.68
N SER A 331 6.62 -27.51 -4.86
CA SER A 331 6.13 -26.73 -6.00
C SER A 331 4.78 -27.27 -6.51
N TRP A 332 4.64 -28.59 -6.58
CA TRP A 332 3.37 -29.25 -6.90
C TRP A 332 2.32 -28.99 -5.82
N MET A 333 2.70 -29.08 -4.55
CA MET A 333 1.83 -28.78 -3.42
C MET A 333 1.31 -27.32 -3.50
N LEU A 334 2.18 -26.37 -3.84
CA LEU A 334 1.81 -24.96 -3.97
C LEU A 334 0.83 -24.74 -5.13
N LEU A 335 1.11 -25.32 -6.29
CA LEU A 335 0.20 -25.23 -7.44
C LEU A 335 -1.16 -25.83 -7.09
N ASN A 336 -1.17 -27.06 -6.55
CA ASN A 336 -2.40 -27.77 -6.22
C ASN A 336 -3.26 -26.97 -5.22
N LYS A 337 -2.64 -26.48 -4.15
CA LYS A 337 -3.30 -25.63 -3.16
C LYS A 337 -3.92 -24.38 -3.78
N LYS A 338 -3.17 -23.66 -4.63
CA LYS A 338 -3.65 -22.40 -5.23
C LYS A 338 -4.73 -22.62 -6.31
N VAL A 339 -4.71 -23.77 -7.00
CA VAL A 339 -5.63 -24.05 -8.12
C VAL A 339 -6.91 -24.76 -7.67
N PHE A 340 -6.81 -25.63 -6.65
CA PHE A 340 -7.89 -26.51 -6.20
C PHE A 340 -8.28 -26.31 -4.74
N ASN A 341 -7.68 -25.35 -4.00
CA ASN A 341 -7.99 -25.08 -2.59
C ASN A 341 -7.92 -26.33 -1.69
N ASN A 342 -6.89 -27.16 -1.89
CA ASN A 342 -6.68 -28.47 -1.23
C ASN A 342 -7.67 -29.58 -1.63
N GLU A 343 -8.55 -29.36 -2.61
CA GLU A 343 -9.30 -30.45 -3.23
C GLU A 343 -8.39 -31.32 -4.11
N SER A 344 -8.82 -32.55 -4.39
CA SER A 344 -8.03 -33.46 -5.22
C SER A 344 -7.97 -32.98 -6.66
N CYS A 345 -6.76 -32.73 -7.16
CA CYS A 345 -6.51 -32.52 -8.58
C CYS A 345 -6.99 -33.74 -9.40
N PRO A 346 -7.79 -33.55 -10.47
CA PRO A 346 -8.18 -34.64 -11.37
C PRO A 346 -6.95 -35.35 -11.95
N LEU A 347 -6.97 -36.69 -11.96
CA LEU A 347 -5.83 -37.50 -12.41
C LEU A 347 -5.36 -37.13 -13.83
N ILE A 348 -6.28 -36.78 -14.72
CA ILE A 348 -5.99 -36.38 -16.10
C ILE A 348 -5.13 -35.10 -16.21
N LEU A 349 -5.14 -34.25 -15.18
CA LEU A 349 -4.39 -32.99 -15.14
C LEU A 349 -3.04 -33.14 -14.41
N ARG A 350 -2.79 -34.29 -13.77
CA ARG A 350 -1.62 -34.49 -12.92
C ARG A 350 -0.31 -34.42 -13.73
N ASP A 351 -0.24 -35.15 -14.84
CA ASP A 351 0.98 -35.24 -15.64
C ASP A 351 1.36 -33.88 -16.25
N VAL A 352 0.38 -33.20 -16.88
CA VAL A 352 0.59 -31.86 -17.44
C VAL A 352 0.88 -30.83 -16.35
N GLY A 353 0.23 -30.96 -15.19
CA GLY A 353 0.50 -30.11 -14.03
C GLY A 353 1.93 -30.27 -13.49
N GLN A 354 2.46 -31.49 -13.42
CA GLN A 354 3.85 -31.73 -13.06
C GLN A 354 4.82 -31.16 -14.09
N GLU A 355 4.51 -31.27 -15.39
CA GLU A 355 5.31 -30.64 -16.44
C GLU A 355 5.35 -29.12 -16.28
N ILE A 356 4.22 -28.49 -16.01
CA ILE A 356 4.11 -27.04 -15.77
C ILE A 356 4.97 -26.63 -14.58
N VAL A 357 4.85 -27.33 -13.44
CA VAL A 357 5.63 -27.03 -12.25
C VAL A 357 7.13 -27.16 -12.51
N ARG A 358 7.55 -28.19 -13.27
CA ARG A 358 8.93 -28.36 -13.70
C ARG A 358 9.40 -27.17 -14.56
N LYS A 359 8.53 -26.66 -15.43
CA LYS A 359 8.79 -25.46 -16.25
C LYS A 359 8.80 -24.15 -15.43
N CYS A 360 8.17 -24.10 -14.26
CA CYS A 360 8.28 -22.98 -13.33
C CYS A 360 9.60 -22.95 -12.54
N GLY A 361 10.44 -24.00 -12.65
CA GLY A 361 11.79 -24.03 -12.07
C GLY A 361 11.85 -23.90 -10.55
N GLY A 362 10.76 -24.21 -9.84
CA GLY A 362 10.69 -24.10 -8.38
C GLY A 362 10.59 -22.67 -7.84
N LEU A 363 10.32 -21.67 -8.69
CA LEU A 363 10.12 -20.27 -8.27
C LEU A 363 8.67 -20.06 -7.79
N PRO A 364 8.42 -19.75 -6.50
CA PRO A 364 7.06 -19.61 -5.96
C PRO A 364 6.17 -18.64 -6.73
N LEU A 365 6.69 -17.45 -7.09
CA LEU A 365 5.90 -16.45 -7.80
C LEU A 365 5.47 -16.94 -9.19
N SER A 366 6.33 -17.63 -9.94
CA SER A 366 5.97 -18.20 -11.25
C SER A 366 4.83 -19.21 -11.10
N ILE A 367 4.93 -20.10 -10.11
CA ILE A 367 3.89 -21.11 -9.81
C ILE A 367 2.56 -20.42 -9.46
N ILE A 368 2.59 -19.38 -8.63
CA ILE A 368 1.40 -18.64 -8.20
C ILE A 368 0.72 -17.89 -9.36
N LEU A 369 1.49 -17.30 -10.26
CA LEU A 369 0.95 -16.63 -11.46
C LEU A 369 0.29 -17.64 -12.40
N VAL A 370 0.95 -18.77 -12.66
CA VAL A 370 0.37 -19.87 -13.45
C VAL A 370 -0.90 -20.42 -12.79
N ALA A 371 -0.89 -20.60 -11.46
CA ALA A 371 -2.08 -20.98 -10.71
C ALA A 371 -3.24 -19.99 -10.93
N GLY A 372 -2.93 -18.69 -10.96
CA GLY A 372 -3.89 -17.63 -11.23
C GLY A 372 -4.51 -17.67 -12.63
N ILE A 373 -3.81 -18.22 -13.62
CA ILE A 373 -4.38 -18.52 -14.93
C ILE A 373 -5.40 -19.66 -14.78
N PHE A 374 -5.01 -20.73 -14.08
CA PHE A 374 -5.84 -21.94 -13.94
C PHE A 374 -7.06 -21.77 -13.05
N THR A 375 -7.12 -20.80 -12.14
CA THR A 375 -8.30 -20.54 -11.30
C THR A 375 -9.51 -20.13 -12.14
N ARG A 376 -9.28 -19.50 -13.30
CA ARG A 376 -10.34 -19.04 -14.23
C ARG A 376 -10.39 -19.82 -15.54
N MET A 377 -9.52 -20.82 -15.70
CA MET A 377 -9.47 -21.68 -16.88
C MET A 377 -10.27 -22.97 -16.65
N LYS A 378 -10.82 -23.53 -17.73
CA LYS A 378 -11.46 -24.85 -17.68
C LYS A 378 -10.46 -25.92 -17.24
N LYS A 379 -10.92 -26.86 -16.43
CA LYS A 379 -10.12 -27.98 -15.89
C LYS A 379 -10.02 -29.12 -16.91
N GLU A 380 -9.61 -28.78 -18.13
CA GLU A 380 -9.46 -29.70 -19.26
C GLU A 380 -7.97 -29.82 -19.64
N LYS A 381 -7.51 -31.04 -19.94
CA LYS A 381 -6.09 -31.34 -20.19
C LYS A 381 -5.48 -30.46 -21.28
N HIS A 382 -6.18 -30.33 -22.42
CA HIS A 382 -5.74 -29.53 -23.55
C HIS A 382 -5.51 -28.05 -23.18
N CYS A 383 -6.33 -27.46 -22.29
CA CYS A 383 -6.12 -26.08 -21.84
C CYS A 383 -4.81 -25.94 -21.04
N TRP A 384 -4.44 -26.94 -20.24
CA TRP A 384 -3.19 -26.95 -19.48
C TRP A 384 -1.99 -27.20 -20.39
N GLU A 385 -2.12 -28.06 -21.41
CA GLU A 385 -1.07 -28.31 -22.40
C GLU A 385 -0.72 -27.05 -23.20
N GLN A 386 -1.71 -26.20 -23.51
CA GLN A 386 -1.46 -24.90 -24.14
C GLN A 386 -0.63 -23.98 -23.24
N VAL A 387 -0.96 -23.89 -21.94
CA VAL A 387 -0.17 -23.11 -20.97
C VAL A 387 1.24 -23.67 -20.87
N ALA A 388 1.39 -24.99 -20.75
CA ALA A 388 2.68 -25.65 -20.69
C ALA A 388 3.55 -25.33 -21.93
N THR A 389 2.96 -25.31 -23.12
CA THR A 389 3.67 -25.03 -24.38
C THR A 389 4.18 -23.59 -24.45
N ASN A 390 3.45 -22.63 -23.86
CA ASN A 390 3.80 -21.21 -23.89
C ASN A 390 4.76 -20.79 -22.77
N LEU A 391 5.10 -21.67 -21.82
CA LEU A 391 6.08 -21.39 -20.78
C LEU A 391 7.51 -21.55 -21.34
N GLY A 392 8.36 -20.55 -21.08
CA GLY A 392 9.74 -20.51 -21.55
C GLY A 392 10.67 -21.57 -20.90
N PRO A 393 11.81 -21.89 -21.54
CA PRO A 393 12.70 -22.96 -21.08
C PRO A 393 13.66 -22.56 -19.94
N ASN A 394 14.00 -21.28 -19.75
CA ASN A 394 15.02 -20.79 -18.79
C ASN A 394 14.43 -19.85 -17.73
N ILE A 395 14.99 -19.83 -16.50
CA ILE A 395 14.44 -19.10 -15.33
C ILE A 395 14.22 -17.59 -15.56
N GLN A 396 15.14 -16.92 -16.25
CA GLN A 396 15.03 -15.47 -16.49
C GLN A 396 13.93 -15.14 -17.50
N ASP A 397 13.90 -15.87 -18.61
CA ASP A 397 12.83 -15.80 -19.62
C ASP A 397 11.49 -16.31 -19.07
N GLN A 398 11.53 -17.22 -18.08
CA GLN A 398 10.35 -17.80 -17.45
C GLN A 398 9.57 -16.76 -16.67
N MET A 399 10.23 -15.85 -15.92
CA MET A 399 9.49 -14.88 -15.12
C MET A 399 8.75 -13.87 -16.01
N GLU A 400 9.44 -13.30 -17.00
CA GLU A 400 8.84 -12.39 -17.98
C GLU A 400 7.79 -13.11 -18.84
N GLY A 401 8.09 -14.33 -19.31
CA GLY A 401 7.16 -15.17 -20.07
C GLY A 401 5.92 -15.58 -19.27
N THR A 402 6.06 -15.88 -17.97
CA THR A 402 4.93 -16.21 -17.08
C THR A 402 4.04 -14.99 -16.86
N LEU A 403 4.63 -13.80 -16.70
CA LEU A 403 3.88 -12.55 -16.56
C LEU A 403 3.16 -12.18 -17.86
N ASP A 404 3.84 -12.30 -19.01
CA ASP A 404 3.19 -12.07 -20.30
C ASP A 404 2.06 -13.07 -20.53
N LEU A 405 2.27 -14.35 -20.23
CA LEU A 405 1.22 -15.37 -20.34
C LEU A 405 0.03 -15.06 -19.43
N SER A 406 0.28 -14.62 -18.19
CA SER A 406 -0.76 -14.19 -17.26
C SER A 406 -1.54 -12.98 -17.80
N TYR A 407 -0.83 -12.02 -18.38
CA TYR A 407 -1.40 -10.84 -19.03
C TYR A 407 -2.22 -11.19 -20.28
N GLN A 408 -1.75 -12.10 -21.14
CA GLN A 408 -2.49 -12.51 -22.33
C GLN A 408 -3.79 -13.22 -21.98
N ASN A 409 -3.80 -13.97 -20.87
CA ASN A 409 -4.98 -14.65 -20.35
C ASN A 409 -5.94 -13.73 -19.56
N LEU A 410 -5.65 -12.43 -19.45
CA LEU A 410 -6.59 -11.46 -18.90
C LEU A 410 -7.69 -11.09 -19.91
N PRO A 411 -8.96 -11.01 -19.47
CA PRO A 411 -10.02 -10.40 -20.25
C PRO A 411 -9.63 -9.00 -20.73
N PRO A 412 -9.98 -8.61 -21.97
CA PRO A 412 -9.58 -7.31 -22.54
C PRO A 412 -9.93 -6.10 -21.67
N TYR A 413 -11.05 -6.16 -20.94
CA TYR A 413 -11.48 -5.08 -20.06
C TYR A 413 -10.63 -4.91 -18.78
N LEU A 414 -9.90 -5.95 -18.35
CA LEU A 414 -9.01 -5.89 -17.19
C LEU A 414 -7.61 -5.41 -17.54
N LYS A 415 -7.17 -5.58 -18.79
CA LYS A 415 -5.81 -5.25 -19.22
C LYS A 415 -5.43 -3.78 -18.90
N PRO A 416 -6.25 -2.76 -19.22
CA PRO A 416 -5.93 -1.38 -18.87
C PRO A 416 -5.88 -1.15 -17.36
N CYS A 417 -6.82 -1.74 -16.61
CA CYS A 417 -6.88 -1.63 -15.15
C CYS A 417 -5.62 -2.20 -14.47
N PHE A 418 -5.18 -3.38 -14.93
CA PHE A 418 -3.98 -4.04 -14.45
C PHE A 418 -2.71 -3.25 -14.77
N LEU A 419 -2.56 -2.80 -16.02
CA LEU A 419 -1.39 -2.01 -16.44
C LEU A 419 -1.31 -0.67 -15.72
N TYR A 420 -2.44 -0.07 -15.38
CA TYR A 420 -2.51 1.17 -14.62
C TYR A 420 -1.91 1.07 -13.21
N LEU A 421 -1.84 -0.14 -12.63
CA LEU A 421 -1.22 -0.35 -11.32
C LEU A 421 0.27 0.02 -11.32
N GLY A 422 0.94 -0.01 -12.49
CA GLY A 422 2.33 0.44 -12.64
C GLY A 422 2.54 1.96 -12.49
N VAL A 423 1.48 2.75 -12.34
CA VAL A 423 1.56 4.20 -12.03
C VAL A 423 1.90 4.45 -10.57
N PHE A 424 1.50 3.54 -9.68
CA PHE A 424 1.70 3.70 -8.25
C PHE A 424 3.18 3.49 -7.89
N PRO A 425 3.66 4.02 -6.75
CA PRO A 425 4.98 3.69 -6.25
C PRO A 425 5.16 2.19 -6.05
N GLU A 426 6.38 1.70 -6.29
CA GLU A 426 6.77 0.32 -5.97
C GLU A 426 6.59 0.05 -4.47
N ASP A 427 6.11 -1.15 -4.12
CA ASP A 427 5.81 -1.59 -2.75
C ASP A 427 4.84 -0.73 -1.92
N GLY A 428 4.24 0.30 -2.54
CA GLY A 428 3.28 1.18 -1.90
C GLY A 428 1.92 0.51 -1.67
N GLU A 429 1.31 0.81 -0.52
CA GLU A 429 -0.08 0.47 -0.24
C GLU A 429 -1.01 1.29 -1.15
N ILE A 430 -1.83 0.61 -1.96
CA ILE A 430 -2.80 1.23 -2.87
C ILE A 430 -4.18 1.23 -2.19
N GLN A 431 -4.71 2.43 -1.93
CA GLN A 431 -6.08 2.60 -1.45
C GLN A 431 -7.08 2.24 -2.56
N VAL A 432 -7.97 1.28 -2.31
CA VAL A 432 -8.94 0.81 -3.32
C VAL A 432 -9.94 1.89 -3.70
N SER A 433 -10.34 2.75 -2.77
CA SER A 433 -11.18 3.91 -3.06
C SER A 433 -10.52 4.82 -4.11
N LYS A 434 -9.25 5.15 -3.93
CA LYS A 434 -8.46 5.96 -4.87
C LYS A 434 -8.31 5.26 -6.22
N LEU A 435 -8.00 3.96 -6.21
CA LEU A 435 -7.87 3.15 -7.43
C LEU A 435 -9.17 3.13 -8.25
N THR A 436 -10.30 2.97 -7.55
CA THR A 436 -11.64 2.97 -8.15
C THR A 436 -11.89 4.23 -8.97
N TRP A 437 -11.66 5.39 -8.35
CA TRP A 437 -11.85 6.68 -9.02
C TRP A 437 -10.91 6.89 -10.19
N LEU A 438 -9.66 6.45 -10.08
CA LEU A 438 -8.69 6.56 -11.18
C LEU A 438 -9.07 5.68 -12.37
N TRP A 439 -9.54 4.45 -12.13
CA TRP A 439 -10.02 3.58 -13.22
C TRP A 439 -11.30 4.10 -13.88
N ILE A 440 -12.22 4.71 -13.11
CA ILE A 440 -13.41 5.38 -13.65
C ILE A 440 -12.98 6.60 -14.49
N ALA A 441 -12.07 7.41 -13.97
CA ALA A 441 -11.58 8.62 -14.63
C ALA A 441 -10.81 8.34 -15.92
N GLU A 442 -10.10 7.23 -16.03
CA GLU A 442 -9.47 6.83 -17.30
C GLU A 442 -10.44 6.12 -18.25
N GLY A 443 -11.71 5.96 -17.86
CA GLY A 443 -12.75 5.32 -18.68
C GLY A 443 -12.59 3.81 -18.81
N PHE A 444 -11.81 3.17 -17.92
CA PHE A 444 -11.62 1.72 -17.93
C PHE A 444 -12.86 0.97 -17.42
N ILE A 445 -13.63 1.62 -16.55
CA ILE A 445 -14.89 1.11 -16.01
C ILE A 445 -16.03 1.70 -16.84
N LYS A 446 -16.81 0.84 -17.51
CA LYS A 446 -17.98 1.24 -18.29
C LYS A 446 -19.26 0.98 -17.51
N PRO A 447 -20.20 1.94 -17.45
CA PRO A 447 -21.49 1.72 -16.81
C PRO A 447 -22.25 0.59 -17.52
N HIS A 448 -22.77 -0.35 -16.73
CA HIS A 448 -23.69 -1.38 -17.19
C HIS A 448 -25.05 -1.13 -16.52
N THR A 449 -26.14 -1.38 -17.26
CA THR A 449 -27.51 -1.20 -16.75
C THR A 449 -27.72 -1.94 -15.43
N GLY A 450 -28.00 -1.19 -14.36
CA GLY A 450 -28.37 -1.75 -13.05
C GLY A 450 -27.22 -2.02 -12.06
N LYS A 451 -25.95 -1.76 -12.41
CA LYS A 451 -24.80 -1.89 -11.49
C LYS A 451 -24.14 -0.56 -11.20
N ILE A 452 -23.76 -0.35 -9.95
CA ILE A 452 -23.03 0.86 -9.52
C ILE A 452 -21.53 0.68 -9.88
N LEU A 453 -20.84 1.74 -10.27
CA LEU A 453 -19.46 1.67 -10.80
C LEU A 453 -18.46 1.09 -9.79
N GLU A 454 -18.69 1.33 -8.50
CA GLU A 454 -17.91 0.79 -7.40
C GLU A 454 -18.00 -0.74 -7.35
N GLU A 455 -19.18 -1.32 -7.57
CA GLU A 455 -19.36 -2.79 -7.61
C GLU A 455 -18.66 -3.42 -8.82
N ILE A 456 -18.66 -2.73 -9.96
CA ILE A 456 -17.94 -3.17 -11.16
C ILE A 456 -16.43 -3.17 -10.88
N THR A 457 -15.94 -2.11 -10.23
CA THR A 457 -14.53 -1.96 -9.89
C THR A 457 -14.08 -3.01 -8.88
N GLU A 458 -14.89 -3.25 -7.85
CA GLU A 458 -14.64 -4.30 -6.86
C GLU A 458 -14.55 -5.67 -7.53
N ASN A 459 -15.46 -6.00 -8.44
CA ASN A 459 -15.41 -7.25 -9.21
C ASN A 459 -14.15 -7.34 -10.10
N TYR A 460 -13.70 -6.23 -10.70
CA TYR A 460 -12.47 -6.21 -11.50
C TYR A 460 -11.25 -6.48 -10.61
N LEU A 461 -11.18 -5.83 -9.45
CA LEU A 461 -10.11 -6.01 -8.49
C LEU A 461 -10.09 -7.45 -7.94
N GLU A 462 -11.24 -8.00 -7.53
CA GLU A 462 -11.35 -9.39 -7.07
C GLU A 462 -10.99 -10.39 -8.19
N ASN A 463 -11.20 -10.03 -9.47
CA ASN A 463 -10.72 -10.87 -10.58
C ASN A 463 -9.19 -10.89 -10.68
N LEU A 464 -8.54 -9.72 -10.55
CA LEU A 464 -7.08 -9.60 -10.55
C LEU A 464 -6.46 -10.31 -9.33
N VAL A 465 -7.09 -10.18 -8.16
CA VAL A 465 -6.72 -10.90 -6.93
C VAL A 465 -6.87 -12.41 -7.12
N GLY A 466 -8.00 -12.88 -7.67
CA GLY A 466 -8.21 -14.30 -7.96
C GLY A 466 -7.27 -14.89 -9.03
N ARG A 467 -6.56 -14.02 -9.77
CA ARG A 467 -5.49 -14.38 -10.71
C ARG A 467 -4.09 -14.20 -10.13
N ASN A 468 -3.99 -13.92 -8.83
CA ASN A 468 -2.76 -13.67 -8.10
C ASN A 468 -1.87 -12.55 -8.69
N LEU A 469 -2.47 -11.61 -9.41
CA LEU A 469 -1.77 -10.44 -9.96
C LEU A 469 -1.77 -9.26 -8.99
N VAL A 470 -2.70 -9.27 -8.04
CA VAL A 470 -2.86 -8.25 -7.00
C VAL A 470 -2.96 -8.94 -5.64
N MET A 471 -2.20 -8.44 -4.68
CA MET A 471 -2.21 -8.90 -3.28
C MET A 471 -3.10 -7.99 -2.45
N VAL A 472 -3.91 -8.58 -1.58
CA VAL A 472 -4.76 -7.84 -0.64
C VAL A 472 -3.96 -7.57 0.64
N ASP A 473 -3.90 -6.31 1.07
CA ASP A 473 -3.22 -5.93 2.31
C ASP A 473 -4.22 -5.82 3.47
N LYS A 474 -5.32 -5.08 3.27
CA LYS A 474 -6.37 -4.90 4.29
C LYS A 474 -7.76 -5.12 3.72
N ARG A 475 -8.63 -5.76 4.52
CA ARG A 475 -10.07 -5.85 4.28
C ARG A 475 -10.84 -5.12 5.39
N SER A 476 -12.00 -4.58 5.07
CA SER A 476 -12.95 -4.11 6.08
C SER A 476 -13.72 -5.26 6.72
N PHE A 477 -14.44 -4.95 7.80
CA PHE A 477 -15.31 -5.90 8.50
C PHE A 477 -16.40 -6.54 7.64
N ASP A 478 -16.85 -5.83 6.61
CA ASP A 478 -17.80 -6.33 5.61
C ASP A 478 -17.14 -7.22 4.54
N GLY A 479 -15.85 -7.50 4.67
CA GLY A 479 -15.07 -8.35 3.77
C GLY A 479 -14.52 -7.63 2.53
N ARG A 480 -14.86 -6.36 2.30
CA ARG A 480 -14.40 -5.62 1.12
C ARG A 480 -12.91 -5.29 1.17
N ILE A 481 -12.26 -5.22 0.02
CA ILE A 481 -10.84 -4.86 -0.07
C ILE A 481 -10.71 -3.35 0.20
N LYS A 482 -9.97 -2.99 1.25
CA LYS A 482 -9.66 -1.59 1.58
C LYS A 482 -8.39 -1.14 0.88
N THR A 483 -7.36 -1.97 0.95
CA THR A 483 -6.06 -1.68 0.35
C THR A 483 -5.46 -2.91 -0.29
N CYS A 484 -4.72 -2.68 -1.36
CA CYS A 484 -4.04 -3.71 -2.12
C CYS A 484 -2.62 -3.28 -2.49
N ARG A 485 -1.83 -4.22 -3.00
CA ARG A 485 -0.48 -3.99 -3.52
C ARG A 485 -0.21 -4.96 -4.67
N ILE A 486 0.83 -4.69 -5.45
CA ILE A 486 1.34 -5.63 -6.45
C ILE A 486 2.77 -5.98 -6.13
N HIS A 487 3.20 -7.18 -6.51
CA HIS A 487 4.59 -7.62 -6.37
C HIS A 487 5.47 -6.78 -7.31
N ASP A 488 6.69 -6.44 -6.90
CA ASP A 488 7.62 -5.59 -7.67
C ASP A 488 7.86 -6.07 -9.12
N LEU A 489 8.05 -7.37 -9.36
CA LEU A 489 8.18 -7.91 -10.72
C LEU A 489 6.90 -7.72 -11.56
N VAL A 490 5.73 -7.79 -10.93
CA VAL A 490 4.44 -7.51 -11.58
C VAL A 490 4.33 -6.01 -11.88
N HIS A 491 4.79 -5.16 -10.95
CA HIS A 491 4.85 -3.71 -11.13
C HIS A 491 5.75 -3.32 -12.30
N GLU A 492 6.96 -3.86 -12.35
CA GLU A 492 7.92 -3.61 -13.43
C GLU A 492 7.35 -4.04 -14.78
N PHE A 493 6.68 -5.20 -14.83
CA PHE A 493 5.97 -5.66 -16.01
C PHE A 493 4.87 -4.68 -16.43
N CYS A 494 3.98 -4.28 -15.51
CA CYS A 494 2.93 -3.31 -15.81
C CYS A 494 3.52 -2.00 -16.36
N ARG A 495 4.58 -1.50 -15.73
CA ARG A 495 5.25 -0.25 -16.14
C ARG A 495 5.88 -0.36 -17.53
N LYS A 496 6.56 -1.48 -17.85
CA LYS A 496 7.15 -1.72 -19.17
C LYS A 496 6.08 -1.87 -20.24
N LYS A 497 5.08 -2.73 -19.99
CA LYS A 497 4.00 -3.04 -20.94
C LYS A 497 3.11 -1.83 -21.20
N ALA A 498 2.77 -1.04 -20.18
CA ALA A 498 1.97 0.17 -20.33
C ALA A 498 2.65 1.26 -21.17
N LYS A 499 4.00 1.33 -21.14
CA LYS A 499 4.77 2.20 -22.04
C LYS A 499 4.71 1.70 -23.48
N LEU A 500 4.89 0.40 -23.69
CA LEU A 500 4.82 -0.21 -25.03
C LEU A 500 3.43 -0.04 -25.67
N GLU A 501 2.38 -0.19 -24.87
CA GLU A 501 0.98 -0.04 -25.32
C GLU A 501 0.49 1.41 -25.30
N ASN A 502 1.36 2.38 -24.98
CA ASN A 502 1.04 3.83 -24.90
C ASN A 502 -0.13 4.18 -23.95
N ILE A 503 -0.43 3.32 -22.98
CA ILE A 503 -1.48 3.56 -21.98
C ILE A 503 -0.99 4.61 -20.96
N LEU A 504 0.31 4.58 -20.64
CA LEU A 504 0.96 5.48 -19.69
C LEU A 504 2.08 6.26 -20.38
N GLN A 505 1.74 7.31 -21.12
CA GLN A 505 2.77 8.26 -21.57
C GLN A 505 3.30 9.05 -20.36
N ARG A 506 4.56 8.81 -20.02
CA ARG A 506 5.31 9.58 -19.01
C ARG A 506 5.57 10.98 -19.58
N ILE A 507 5.09 12.03 -18.93
CA ILE A 507 5.68 13.36 -19.09
C ILE A 507 6.94 13.36 -18.22
N ASN A 508 8.11 13.36 -18.84
CA ASN A 508 9.33 13.78 -18.15
C ASN A 508 9.15 15.26 -17.78
N GLY A 509 9.14 15.56 -16.48
CA GLY A 509 9.02 16.91 -15.94
C GLY A 509 9.55 16.95 -14.52
#